data_AF-A0A944BML0-F1
#
_entry.id   AF-A0A944BML0-F1
#
_cell.length_a   1.000
_cell.length_b   1.000
_cell.length_c   1.000
_cell.angle_alpha   90.00
_cell.angle_beta   90.00
_cell.angle_gamma   90.00
#
_symmetry.space_group_name_H-M   'P 1'
#
loop_
_entity.id
_entity.type
_entity.pdbx_description
1 polymer ?
#
loop_
_entity_poly.entity_id
_entity_poly.type
_entity_poly.pdbx_seq_one_letter_code
_entity_poly.pdbx_strand_id
1 'polypeptide(L)'
;MDEKLSPTVEAKPFKLNYKRIFLIGFAFFGILLLWQVYDSWCPTFLTEQFKKALGITDENEVQYLVGIIMALDNLAALILLPIFGSLSDKTKSPLGKRMPYILIGTFVCAVAFPFIPLFFHYNNIIGMIIMMLIVVVFAMMYRNPAVALMPDMTPKPLRSKANAIINIMGYIGGFFATLVGMIFVLSEYLKIGSDKYHNLWTIELPFIIASALMLISAIVLFCTIKENKIAEEMKDELKRGEEFSEAAEKVEDEGPMSAANKRMLFLILIAEFFWFMADNGIGTFMGNYTIYYLGASTRSNSINIIVGGVGSIIGFVLGGLLASKIGRKWTVTSGLTLSGLSYLVWVILSYTVLK
;
A
#
# COMPACT_ATOMS: atom_id res chain seq x y z
N MET A 1 18.47 13.09 47.91
CA MET A 1 17.75 14.38 47.89
C MET A 1 17.56 14.75 46.45
N ASP A 2 16.29 14.78 46.06
CA ASP A 2 15.74 15.08 44.75
C ASP A 2 16.45 16.21 44.01
N GLU A 3 17.28 15.87 43.02
CA GLU A 3 17.53 16.78 41.92
C GLU A 3 16.43 16.55 40.88
N LYS A 4 15.23 17.05 41.23
CA LYS A 4 14.22 17.36 40.23
C LYS A 4 14.90 18.28 39.22
N LEU A 5 15.28 17.75 38.05
CA LEU A 5 15.40 18.56 36.85
C LEU A 5 14.01 19.17 36.62
N SER A 6 13.81 20.34 37.22
CA SER A 6 12.71 21.24 36.94
C SER A 6 12.64 21.44 35.42
N PRO A 7 11.44 21.43 34.81
CA PRO A 7 11.28 21.76 33.40
C PRO A 7 11.46 23.26 33.24
N THR A 8 12.68 23.76 33.39
CA THR A 8 13.04 25.18 33.21
C THR A 8 13.51 25.43 31.79
N VAL A 9 12.62 25.15 30.83
CA VAL A 9 12.39 26.01 29.67
C VAL A 9 10.91 25.82 29.36
N GLU A 10 10.13 26.89 29.24
CA GLU A 10 8.81 26.89 28.60
C GLU A 10 8.97 26.46 27.13
N ALA A 11 9.23 25.18 26.90
CA ALA A 11 9.55 24.67 25.60
C ALA A 11 8.21 24.51 24.88
N LYS A 12 7.86 25.50 24.05
CA LYS A 12 6.64 25.57 23.22
C LYS A 12 6.19 24.16 22.78
N PRO A 13 4.96 23.72 23.07
CA PRO A 13 4.53 22.36 22.78
C PRO A 13 4.68 22.08 21.28
N PHE A 14 5.17 20.88 20.91
CA PHE A 14 5.25 20.49 19.51
C PHE A 14 3.84 20.56 18.89
N LYS A 15 3.69 21.36 17.84
CA LYS A 15 2.41 21.53 17.15
C LYS A 15 2.47 20.87 15.79
N LEU A 16 1.50 20.00 15.52
CA LEU A 16 1.39 19.32 14.25
C LEU A 16 0.83 20.29 13.20
N ASN A 17 1.54 20.48 12.09
CA ASN A 17 0.99 21.18 10.95
C ASN A 17 0.11 20.23 10.14
N TYR A 18 -1.16 20.12 10.54
CA TYR A 18 -2.15 19.24 9.92
C TYR A 18 -2.29 19.49 8.42
N LYS A 19 -2.27 20.76 7.99
CA LYS A 19 -2.34 21.12 6.56
C LYS A 19 -1.16 20.55 5.80
N ARG A 20 0.06 20.69 6.31
CA ARG A 20 1.29 20.16 5.67
C ARG A 20 1.25 18.64 5.57
N ILE A 21 0.83 17.95 6.63
CA ILE A 21 0.79 16.48 6.64
C ILE A 21 -0.31 15.95 5.73
N PHE A 22 -1.47 16.60 5.69
CA PHE A 22 -2.51 16.27 4.74
C PHE A 22 -2.00 16.41 3.29
N LEU A 23 -1.24 17.48 3.00
CA LEU A 23 -0.61 17.68 1.70
C LEU A 23 0.45 16.62 1.37
N ILE A 24 1.29 16.22 2.33
CA ILE A 24 2.21 15.08 2.17
C ILE A 24 1.44 13.78 1.91
N GLY A 25 0.26 13.63 2.53
CA GLY A 25 -0.63 12.50 2.35
C GLY A 25 -1.10 12.27 0.91
N PHE A 26 -1.05 13.29 0.03
CA PHE A 26 -1.31 13.08 -1.40
C PHE A 26 -0.31 12.09 -2.04
N ALA A 27 0.92 12.02 -1.55
CA ALA A 27 1.85 10.98 -2.01
C ALA A 27 1.29 9.57 -1.73
N PHE A 28 0.75 9.35 -0.53
CA PHE A 28 0.13 8.08 -0.13
C PHE A 28 -1.19 7.81 -0.84
N PHE A 29 -1.99 8.85 -1.10
CA PHE A 29 -3.19 8.76 -1.94
C PHE A 29 -2.83 8.17 -3.31
N GLY A 30 -1.80 8.70 -3.99
CA GLY A 30 -1.37 8.20 -5.29
C GLY A 30 -0.78 6.79 -5.23
N ILE A 31 0.00 6.47 -4.19
CA ILE A 31 0.56 5.13 -3.95
C ILE A 31 -0.56 4.09 -3.85
N LEU A 32 -1.49 4.25 -2.90
CA LEU A 32 -2.53 3.24 -2.68
C LEU A 32 -3.54 3.19 -3.81
N LEU A 33 -3.79 4.30 -4.50
CA LEU A 33 -4.62 4.32 -5.70
C LEU A 33 -4.00 3.46 -6.82
N LEU A 34 -2.69 3.56 -7.06
CA LEU A 34 -2.00 2.69 -8.04
C LEU A 34 -2.12 1.22 -7.65
N TRP A 35 -1.73 0.88 -6.41
CA TRP A 35 -1.70 -0.51 -5.95
C TRP A 35 -3.08 -1.13 -5.96
N GLN A 36 -4.11 -0.40 -5.54
CA GLN A 36 -5.47 -0.91 -5.53
C GLN A 36 -5.99 -1.25 -6.94
N VAL A 37 -5.67 -0.44 -7.97
CA VAL A 37 -6.02 -0.77 -9.35
C VAL A 37 -5.15 -1.93 -9.87
N TYR A 38 -3.84 -1.90 -9.60
CA TYR A 38 -2.90 -2.93 -10.04
C TYR A 38 -3.28 -4.31 -9.49
N ASP A 39 -3.45 -4.44 -8.17
CA ASP A 39 -3.74 -5.70 -7.49
C ASP A 39 -5.15 -6.22 -7.79
N SER A 40 -6.11 -5.32 -8.06
CA SER A 40 -7.48 -5.74 -8.35
C SER A 40 -7.70 -6.20 -9.80
N TRP A 41 -6.86 -5.79 -10.75
CA TRP A 41 -7.08 -6.03 -12.18
C TRP A 41 -6.00 -6.91 -12.82
N CYS A 42 -4.72 -6.71 -12.48
CA CYS A 42 -3.62 -7.41 -13.12
C CYS A 42 -3.64 -8.93 -12.92
N PRO A 43 -4.01 -9.49 -11.75
CA PRO A 43 -4.11 -10.94 -11.58
C PRO A 43 -5.09 -11.57 -12.58
N THR A 44 -6.24 -10.94 -12.82
CA THR A 44 -7.25 -11.41 -13.77
C THR A 44 -6.76 -11.27 -15.21
N PHE A 45 -6.10 -10.16 -15.56
CA PHE A 45 -5.48 -10.01 -16.88
C PHE A 45 -4.43 -11.09 -17.16
N LEU A 46 -3.59 -11.41 -16.17
CA LEU A 46 -2.60 -12.49 -16.28
C LEU A 46 -3.27 -13.85 -16.44
N THR A 47 -4.32 -14.16 -15.67
CA THR A 47 -5.07 -15.42 -15.81
C THR A 47 -5.56 -15.59 -17.25
N GLU A 48 -6.27 -14.61 -17.78
CA GLU A 48 -6.85 -14.68 -19.13
C GLU A 48 -5.76 -14.76 -20.22
N GLN A 49 -4.67 -14.01 -20.08
CA GLN A 49 -3.55 -14.05 -21.02
C GLN A 49 -2.81 -15.38 -20.99
N PHE A 50 -2.59 -15.98 -19.81
CA PHE A 50 -1.96 -17.30 -19.71
C PHE A 50 -2.87 -18.41 -20.23
N LYS A 51 -4.18 -18.37 -19.93
CA LYS A 51 -5.17 -19.30 -20.49
C LYS A 51 -5.09 -19.29 -22.02
N LYS A 52 -5.11 -18.09 -22.61
CA LYS A 52 -5.04 -17.93 -24.06
C LYS A 52 -3.69 -18.32 -24.66
N ALA A 53 -2.58 -17.95 -24.02
CA ALA A 53 -1.24 -18.24 -24.51
C ALA A 53 -0.90 -19.74 -24.48
N LEU A 54 -1.40 -20.47 -23.47
CA LEU A 54 -1.15 -21.90 -23.29
C LEU A 54 -2.25 -22.78 -23.88
N GLY A 55 -3.36 -22.20 -24.37
CA GLY A 55 -4.50 -22.95 -24.87
C GLY A 55 -5.26 -23.71 -23.79
N ILE A 56 -5.19 -23.25 -22.54
CA ILE A 56 -5.78 -23.90 -21.36
C ILE A 56 -7.16 -23.28 -21.09
N THR A 57 -8.17 -24.14 -20.89
CA THR A 57 -9.54 -23.70 -20.57
C THR A 57 -9.78 -23.51 -19.08
N ASP A 58 -9.08 -24.28 -18.23
CA ASP A 58 -9.19 -24.21 -16.77
C ASP A 58 -8.27 -23.10 -16.19
N GLU A 59 -8.87 -22.11 -15.54
CA GLU A 59 -8.14 -21.04 -14.85
C GLU A 59 -7.25 -21.54 -13.72
N ASN A 60 -7.54 -22.68 -13.09
CA ASN A 60 -6.79 -23.20 -11.95
C ASN A 60 -5.37 -23.60 -12.34
N GLU A 61 -5.21 -24.11 -13.56
CA GLU A 61 -3.91 -24.54 -14.09
C GLU A 61 -2.95 -23.37 -14.30
N VAL A 62 -3.43 -22.14 -14.44
CA VAL A 62 -2.57 -20.97 -14.69
C VAL A 62 -2.36 -20.09 -13.45
N GLN A 63 -3.11 -20.29 -12.36
CA GLN A 63 -3.02 -19.43 -11.17
C GLN A 63 -1.61 -19.42 -10.56
N TYR A 64 -0.86 -20.52 -10.65
CA TYR A 64 0.51 -20.55 -10.13
C TYR A 64 1.43 -19.58 -10.89
N LEU A 65 1.24 -19.42 -12.21
CA LEU A 65 2.00 -18.46 -13.03
C LEU A 65 1.64 -17.02 -12.64
N VAL A 66 0.34 -16.75 -12.43
CA VAL A 66 -0.13 -15.45 -11.93
C VAL A 66 0.52 -15.15 -10.58
N GLY A 67 0.53 -16.11 -9.66
CA GLY A 67 1.14 -15.97 -8.34
C GLY A 67 2.64 -15.67 -8.41
N ILE A 68 3.39 -16.33 -9.32
CA ILE A 68 4.81 -16.05 -9.53
C ILE A 68 5.01 -14.60 -9.99
N ILE A 69 4.28 -14.17 -11.02
CA ILE A 69 4.43 -12.81 -11.58
C ILE A 69 4.03 -11.74 -10.56
N MET A 70 2.93 -11.96 -9.85
CA MET A 70 2.48 -11.02 -8.81
C MET A 70 3.50 -10.96 -7.68
N ALA A 71 3.99 -12.08 -7.15
CA ALA A 71 4.97 -12.10 -6.06
C ALA A 71 6.35 -11.47 -6.40
N LEU A 72 6.67 -11.27 -7.69
CA LEU A 72 7.91 -10.59 -8.09
C LEU A 72 7.94 -9.13 -7.61
N ASP A 73 6.80 -8.48 -7.41
CA ASP A 73 6.74 -7.11 -6.92
C ASP A 73 7.27 -6.96 -5.48
N ASN A 74 6.99 -7.94 -4.63
CA ASN A 74 7.42 -8.03 -3.25
C ASN A 74 8.92 -8.33 -3.18
N LEU A 75 9.41 -9.19 -4.07
CA LEU A 75 10.84 -9.44 -4.23
C LEU A 75 11.57 -8.18 -4.74
N ALA A 76 10.98 -7.49 -5.72
CA ALA A 76 11.51 -6.24 -6.24
C ALA A 76 11.53 -5.17 -5.14
N ALA A 77 10.50 -5.08 -4.29
CA ALA A 77 10.45 -4.14 -3.18
C ALA A 77 11.61 -4.34 -2.18
N LEU A 78 11.95 -5.58 -1.86
CA LEU A 78 13.05 -5.91 -0.94
C LEU A 78 14.41 -5.36 -1.41
N ILE A 79 14.63 -5.31 -2.73
CA ILE A 79 15.89 -4.87 -3.33
C ILE A 79 15.84 -3.38 -3.70
N LEU A 80 14.76 -2.94 -4.34
CA LEU A 80 14.63 -1.61 -4.93
C LEU A 80 14.35 -0.52 -3.89
N LEU A 81 13.59 -0.80 -2.82
CA LEU A 81 13.31 0.21 -1.79
C LEU A 81 14.60 0.72 -1.11
N PRO A 82 15.53 -0.14 -0.65
CA PRO A 82 16.82 0.32 -0.13
C PRO A 82 17.67 1.08 -1.16
N ILE A 83 17.69 0.62 -2.42
CA ILE A 83 18.46 1.27 -3.49
C ILE A 83 17.94 2.68 -3.73
N PHE A 84 16.65 2.85 -4.03
CA PHE A 84 16.06 4.16 -4.28
C PHE A 84 16.03 5.04 -3.04
N GLY A 85 15.96 4.45 -1.84
CA GLY A 85 16.22 5.15 -0.59
C GLY A 85 17.59 5.78 -0.57
N SER A 86 18.64 4.98 -0.70
CA SER A 86 20.03 5.47 -0.65
C SER A 86 20.36 6.47 -1.77
N LEU A 87 19.78 6.31 -2.96
CA LEU A 87 19.96 7.21 -4.11
C LEU A 87 19.26 8.55 -3.88
N SER A 88 17.98 8.50 -3.49
CA SER A 88 17.26 9.70 -3.09
C SER A 88 18.00 10.39 -1.95
N ASP A 89 18.54 9.63 -1.00
CA ASP A 89 19.23 10.15 0.15
C ASP A 89 20.42 11.08 -0.13
N LYS A 90 21.11 10.82 -1.24
CA LYS A 90 22.33 11.53 -1.67
C LYS A 90 22.05 12.66 -2.67
N THR A 91 20.80 12.81 -3.11
CA THR A 91 20.46 13.73 -4.19
C THR A 91 20.36 15.16 -3.69
N LYS A 92 21.05 16.08 -4.36
CA LYS A 92 20.94 17.52 -4.16
C LYS A 92 20.28 18.13 -5.38
N SER A 93 19.03 18.55 -5.25
CA SER A 93 18.30 19.21 -6.33
C SER A 93 17.61 20.48 -5.82
N PRO A 94 17.30 21.45 -6.71
CA PRO A 94 16.55 22.64 -6.31
C PRO A 94 15.13 22.31 -5.84
N LEU A 95 14.59 21.14 -6.23
CA LEU A 95 13.28 20.65 -5.84
C LEU A 95 13.27 19.94 -4.48
N GLY A 96 14.45 19.57 -3.98
CA GLY A 96 14.60 18.73 -2.79
C GLY A 96 15.38 17.44 -3.06
N LYS A 97 15.53 16.63 -2.01
CA LYS A 97 16.20 15.33 -2.01
C LYS A 97 15.25 14.21 -2.45
N ARG A 98 13.98 14.27 -2.04
CA ARG A 98 12.94 13.26 -2.30
C ARG A 98 12.12 13.57 -3.55
N MET A 99 11.75 14.83 -3.75
CA MET A 99 10.78 15.25 -4.78
C MET A 99 11.11 14.83 -6.22
N PRO A 100 12.35 14.87 -6.72
CA PRO A 100 12.65 14.45 -8.10
C PRO A 100 12.29 12.98 -8.38
N TYR A 101 12.57 12.09 -7.43
CA TYR A 101 12.25 10.67 -7.55
C TYR A 101 10.75 10.42 -7.51
N ILE A 102 10.04 11.19 -6.67
CA ILE A 102 8.58 11.12 -6.60
C ILE A 102 7.97 11.50 -7.95
N LEU A 103 8.42 12.60 -8.55
CA LEU A 103 7.85 13.10 -9.81
C LEU A 103 8.21 12.24 -11.01
N ILE A 104 9.48 11.86 -11.16
CA ILE A 104 9.92 11.02 -12.28
C ILE A 104 9.26 9.65 -12.18
N GLY A 105 9.28 9.03 -11.00
CA GLY A 105 8.63 7.73 -10.78
C GLY A 105 7.13 7.79 -11.05
N THR A 106 6.43 8.79 -10.51
CA THR A 106 4.99 8.93 -10.74
C THR A 106 4.66 9.20 -12.21
N PHE A 107 5.46 10.01 -12.90
CA PHE A 107 5.24 10.31 -14.32
C PHE A 107 5.43 9.07 -15.19
N VAL A 108 6.51 8.32 -15.01
CA VAL A 108 6.76 7.10 -15.79
C VAL A 108 5.69 6.04 -15.48
N CYS A 109 5.31 5.86 -14.21
CA CYS A 109 4.21 4.98 -13.86
C CYS A 109 2.90 5.41 -14.52
N ALA A 110 2.51 6.68 -14.42
CA ALA A 110 1.27 7.19 -15.00
C ALA A 110 1.22 7.07 -16.53
N VAL A 111 2.37 7.15 -17.21
CA VAL A 111 2.45 6.90 -18.65
C VAL A 111 2.35 5.42 -18.95
N ALA A 112 3.07 4.55 -18.23
CA ALA A 112 3.12 3.11 -18.49
C ALA A 112 1.82 2.37 -18.07
N PHE A 113 1.12 2.85 -17.05
CA PHE A 113 0.01 2.16 -16.41
C PHE A 113 -1.17 1.88 -17.35
N PRO A 114 -1.62 2.83 -18.20
CA PRO A 114 -2.67 2.56 -19.20
C PRO A 114 -2.25 1.60 -20.32
N PHE A 115 -0.95 1.36 -20.55
CA PHE A 115 -0.52 0.40 -21.56
C PHE A 115 -0.72 -1.06 -21.12
N ILE A 116 -0.86 -1.33 -19.81
CA ILE A 116 -1.15 -2.68 -19.30
C ILE A 116 -2.46 -3.23 -19.92
N PRO A 117 -3.64 -2.58 -19.74
CA PRO A 117 -4.88 -3.04 -20.36
C PRO A 117 -4.85 -2.98 -21.90
N LEU A 118 -4.08 -2.07 -22.50
CA LEU A 118 -3.90 -2.01 -23.95
C LEU A 118 -3.24 -3.28 -24.50
N PHE A 119 -2.11 -3.71 -23.91
CA PHE A 119 -1.44 -4.95 -24.34
C PHE A 119 -2.26 -6.19 -24.02
N PHE A 120 -3.04 -6.17 -22.93
CA PHE A 120 -4.05 -7.18 -22.63
C PHE A 120 -5.07 -7.30 -23.78
N HIS A 121 -5.65 -6.19 -24.24
CA HIS A 121 -6.60 -6.19 -25.35
C HIS A 121 -6.02 -6.75 -26.66
N TYR A 122 -4.78 -6.37 -26.99
CA TYR A 122 -4.07 -6.89 -28.17
C TYR A 122 -3.54 -8.32 -28.00
N ASN A 123 -3.81 -8.97 -26.87
CA ASN A 123 -3.37 -10.33 -26.55
C ASN A 123 -1.85 -10.50 -26.55
N ASN A 124 -1.10 -9.45 -26.21
CA ASN A 124 0.35 -9.49 -26.13
C ASN A 124 0.80 -9.62 -24.67
N ILE A 125 0.99 -10.86 -24.22
CA ILE A 125 1.39 -11.17 -22.84
C ILE A 125 2.77 -10.61 -22.48
N ILE A 126 3.73 -10.66 -23.42
CA ILE A 126 5.10 -10.18 -23.19
C ILE A 126 5.09 -8.66 -23.00
N GLY A 127 4.39 -7.92 -23.86
CA GLY A 127 4.23 -6.47 -23.74
C GLY A 127 3.56 -6.08 -22.42
N MET A 128 2.55 -6.82 -21.99
CA MET A 128 1.87 -6.61 -20.71
C MET A 128 2.82 -6.80 -19.52
N ILE A 129 3.57 -7.92 -19.46
CA ILE A 129 4.53 -8.20 -18.39
C ILE A 129 5.64 -7.14 -18.34
N ILE A 130 6.14 -6.69 -19.50
CA ILE A 130 7.14 -5.61 -19.57
C ILE A 130 6.57 -4.32 -18.99
N MET A 131 5.34 -3.94 -19.33
CA MET A 131 4.70 -2.74 -18.77
C MET A 131 4.45 -2.87 -17.26
N MET A 132 4.02 -4.03 -16.78
CA MET A 132 3.91 -4.31 -15.34
C MET A 132 5.26 -4.16 -14.63
N LEU A 133 6.35 -4.71 -15.19
CA LEU A 133 7.69 -4.57 -14.62
C LEU A 133 8.14 -3.10 -14.56
N ILE A 134 7.91 -2.33 -15.62
CA ILE A 134 8.20 -0.88 -15.63
C ILE A 134 7.41 -0.20 -14.51
N VAL A 135 6.10 -0.44 -14.41
CA VAL A 135 5.26 0.14 -13.37
C VAL A 135 5.78 -0.21 -11.98
N VAL A 136 6.13 -1.47 -11.71
CA VAL A 136 6.66 -1.91 -10.40
C VAL A 136 7.99 -1.22 -10.07
N VAL A 137 8.95 -1.19 -11.00
CA VAL A 137 10.27 -0.58 -10.76
C VAL A 137 10.14 0.90 -10.40
N PHE A 138 9.38 1.65 -11.20
CA PHE A 138 9.16 3.08 -10.96
C PHE A 138 8.23 3.32 -9.75
N ALA A 139 7.34 2.38 -9.42
CA ALA A 139 6.54 2.44 -8.20
C ALA A 139 7.41 2.36 -6.95
N MET A 140 8.42 1.49 -6.95
CA MET A 140 9.39 1.44 -5.85
C MET A 140 10.25 2.71 -5.79
N MET A 141 10.56 3.32 -6.95
CA MET A 141 11.30 4.57 -7.02
C MET A 141 10.59 5.73 -6.34
N TYR A 142 9.28 5.91 -6.52
CA TYR A 142 8.54 7.01 -5.89
C TYR A 142 8.01 6.66 -4.48
N ARG A 143 7.69 5.38 -4.21
CA ARG A 143 7.14 4.94 -2.91
C ARG A 143 8.10 5.20 -1.76
N ASN A 144 9.37 4.79 -1.88
CA ASN A 144 10.31 4.90 -0.76
C ASN A 144 10.59 6.36 -0.37
N PRO A 145 10.91 7.28 -1.30
CA PRO A 145 11.09 8.70 -0.99
C PRO A 145 9.82 9.37 -0.45
N ALA A 146 8.64 8.98 -0.94
CA ALA A 146 7.36 9.50 -0.44
C ALA A 146 7.09 9.12 1.02
N VAL A 147 7.39 7.88 1.41
CA VAL A 147 7.26 7.42 2.80
C VAL A 147 8.27 8.14 3.70
N ALA A 148 9.48 8.38 3.22
CA ALA A 148 10.53 9.11 3.95
C ALA A 148 10.24 10.61 4.12
N LEU A 149 9.43 11.21 3.25
CA LEU A 149 9.11 12.64 3.29
C LEU A 149 8.36 13.06 4.58
N MET A 150 7.56 12.17 5.18
CA MET A 150 6.86 12.48 6.43
C MET A 150 7.82 12.58 7.64
N PRO A 151 8.69 11.59 7.91
CA PRO A 151 9.70 11.69 8.96
C PRO A 151 10.67 12.86 8.80
N ASP A 152 11.02 13.21 7.55
CA ASP A 152 11.92 14.32 7.21
C ASP A 152 11.33 15.69 7.58
N MET A 153 10.00 15.79 7.74
CA MET A 153 9.28 17.06 7.95
C MET A 153 8.46 17.09 9.26
N THR A 154 8.55 16.04 10.07
CA THR A 154 7.74 15.88 11.30
C THR A 154 8.62 15.49 12.49
N PRO A 155 8.58 16.26 13.60
CA PRO A 155 9.30 15.92 14.83
C PRO A 155 8.92 14.54 15.37
N LYS A 156 9.90 13.79 15.91
CA LYS A 156 9.75 12.40 16.37
C LYS A 156 8.53 12.18 17.29
N PRO A 157 8.23 13.04 18.30
CA PRO A 157 7.06 12.87 19.17
C PRO A 157 5.70 12.91 18.44
N LEU A 158 5.66 13.48 17.24
CA LEU A 158 4.43 13.64 16.45
C LEU A 158 4.36 12.71 15.24
N ARG A 159 5.43 11.95 14.92
CA ARG A 159 5.49 11.07 13.74
C ARG A 159 4.37 10.03 13.71
N SER A 160 3.99 9.47 14.85
CA SER A 160 2.88 8.50 14.92
C SER A 160 1.53 9.12 14.51
N LYS A 161 1.23 10.33 14.99
CA LYS A 161 0.02 11.07 14.59
C LYS A 161 0.03 11.44 13.11
N ALA A 162 1.18 11.86 12.59
CA ALA A 162 1.34 12.15 11.17
C ALA A 162 1.14 10.90 10.30
N ASN A 163 1.70 9.76 10.72
CA ASN A 163 1.54 8.47 10.04
C ASN A 163 0.07 8.03 9.95
N ALA A 164 -0.72 8.29 10.99
CA ALA A 164 -2.16 8.02 10.93
C ALA A 164 -2.86 8.85 9.85
N ILE A 165 -2.55 10.14 9.74
CA ILE A 165 -3.18 11.05 8.76
C ILE A 165 -2.80 10.68 7.32
N ILE A 166 -1.53 10.39 7.05
CA ILE A 166 -1.09 10.01 5.69
C ILE A 166 -1.68 8.66 5.27
N ASN A 167 -1.83 7.71 6.20
CA ASN A 167 -2.47 6.43 5.90
C ASN A 167 -3.96 6.60 5.59
N ILE A 168 -4.67 7.50 6.30
CA ILE A 168 -6.05 7.85 5.95
C ILE A 168 -6.13 8.40 4.52
N MET A 169 -5.21 9.28 4.13
CA MET A 169 -5.14 9.80 2.75
C MET A 169 -4.87 8.69 1.73
N GLY A 170 -4.01 7.73 2.06
CA GLY A 170 -3.82 6.53 1.26
C GLY A 170 -5.11 5.72 1.11
N TYR A 171 -5.81 5.43 2.20
CA TYR A 171 -7.07 4.68 2.15
C TYR A 171 -8.15 5.38 1.32
N ILE A 172 -8.18 6.72 1.34
CA ILE A 172 -9.06 7.49 0.46
C ILE A 172 -8.67 7.23 -1.01
N GLY A 173 -7.38 7.22 -1.34
CA GLY A 173 -6.89 6.87 -2.68
C GLY A 173 -7.30 5.46 -3.13
N GLY A 174 -7.11 4.46 -2.26
CA GLY A 174 -7.59 3.09 -2.51
C GLY A 174 -9.11 3.03 -2.68
N PHE A 175 -9.88 3.74 -1.86
CA PHE A 175 -11.33 3.82 -1.99
C PHE A 175 -11.75 4.40 -3.36
N PHE A 176 -11.11 5.46 -3.84
CA PHE A 176 -11.37 6.01 -5.18
C PHE A 176 -11.04 5.02 -6.30
N ALA A 177 -9.92 4.29 -6.20
CA ALA A 177 -9.58 3.22 -7.14
C ALA A 177 -10.67 2.14 -7.18
N THR A 178 -11.16 1.71 -6.02
CA THR A 178 -12.23 0.70 -5.92
C THR A 178 -13.57 1.23 -6.45
N LEU A 179 -13.90 2.50 -6.24
CA LEU A 179 -15.09 3.12 -6.85
C LEU A 179 -15.02 3.12 -8.37
N VAL A 180 -13.86 3.45 -8.94
CA VAL A 180 -13.65 3.38 -10.38
C VAL A 180 -13.82 1.93 -10.87
N GLY A 181 -13.25 0.94 -10.16
CA GLY A 181 -13.45 -0.48 -10.45
C GLY A 181 -14.90 -0.97 -10.32
N MET A 182 -15.73 -0.30 -9.51
CA MET A 182 -17.16 -0.61 -9.38
C MET A 182 -17.98 -0.12 -10.57
N ILE A 183 -17.60 1.02 -11.15
CA ILE A 183 -18.25 1.61 -12.33
C ILE A 183 -17.87 0.79 -13.58
N PHE A 184 -16.58 0.48 -13.73
CA PHE A 184 -16.03 -0.23 -14.87
C PHE A 184 -15.89 -1.73 -14.57
N VAL A 185 -16.87 -2.53 -15.00
CA VAL A 185 -16.98 -3.93 -14.59
C VAL A 185 -16.19 -4.86 -15.50
N LEU A 186 -14.95 -5.20 -15.10
CA LEU A 186 -14.10 -6.17 -15.80
C LEU A 186 -14.80 -7.51 -16.13
N SER A 187 -15.57 -8.08 -15.21
CA SER A 187 -16.21 -9.39 -15.46
C SER A 187 -17.23 -9.35 -16.59
N GLU A 188 -17.87 -8.20 -16.83
CA GLU A 188 -18.81 -8.04 -17.96
C GLU A 188 -18.04 -8.01 -19.28
N TYR A 189 -16.87 -7.34 -19.31
CA TYR A 189 -15.96 -7.36 -20.46
C TYR A 189 -15.50 -8.78 -20.80
N LEU A 190 -15.20 -9.61 -19.78
CA LEU A 190 -14.75 -11.00 -20.00
C LEU A 190 -15.87 -11.93 -20.49
N LYS A 191 -17.13 -11.71 -20.09
CA LYS A 191 -18.27 -12.59 -20.41
C LYS A 191 -18.77 -12.48 -21.85
N ILE A 192 -18.56 -11.35 -22.51
CA ILE A 192 -19.20 -11.04 -23.80
C ILE A 192 -18.56 -11.81 -24.98
N GLY A 193 -17.40 -12.45 -24.78
CA GLY A 193 -16.75 -13.24 -25.84
C GLY A 193 -16.08 -12.39 -26.91
N SER A 194 -15.21 -12.99 -27.73
CA SER A 194 -14.18 -12.33 -28.55
C SER A 194 -14.67 -11.55 -29.79
N ASP A 195 -15.67 -10.68 -29.69
CA ASP A 195 -16.02 -9.77 -30.79
C ASP A 195 -15.11 -8.52 -30.78
N LYS A 196 -14.60 -8.16 -31.97
CA LYS A 196 -13.59 -7.10 -32.20
C LYS A 196 -14.04 -5.67 -31.81
N TYR A 197 -15.26 -5.49 -31.34
CA TYR A 197 -15.86 -4.21 -30.96
C TYR A 197 -16.12 -4.08 -29.45
N HIS A 198 -15.29 -4.70 -28.62
CA HIS A 198 -15.31 -4.39 -27.19
C HIS A 198 -15.06 -2.90 -26.96
N ASN A 199 -15.82 -2.29 -26.05
CA ASN A 199 -15.48 -0.98 -25.52
C ASN A 199 -14.17 -1.11 -24.73
N LEU A 200 -13.05 -0.92 -25.41
CA LEU A 200 -11.70 -0.85 -24.85
C LEU A 200 -11.63 0.09 -23.64
N TRP A 201 -12.44 1.15 -23.70
CA TRP A 201 -12.67 2.10 -22.62
C TRP A 201 -13.05 1.45 -21.28
N THR A 202 -13.73 0.29 -21.25
CA THR A 202 -14.11 -0.38 -19.99
C THR A 202 -12.90 -0.85 -19.19
N ILE A 203 -11.83 -1.30 -19.86
CA ILE A 203 -10.62 -1.80 -19.20
C ILE A 203 -9.53 -0.72 -19.12
N GLU A 204 -9.50 0.25 -20.05
CA GLU A 204 -8.50 1.30 -20.07
C GLU A 204 -8.84 2.50 -19.18
N LEU A 205 -10.11 2.93 -19.12
CA LEU A 205 -10.50 4.11 -18.34
C LEU A 205 -10.12 4.00 -16.87
N PRO A 206 -10.24 2.85 -16.18
CA PRO A 206 -9.76 2.74 -14.81
C PRO A 206 -8.30 3.10 -14.63
N PHE A 207 -7.44 2.64 -15.55
CA PHE A 207 -6.01 2.90 -15.52
C PHE A 207 -5.68 4.34 -15.94
N ILE A 208 -6.43 4.91 -16.89
CA ILE A 208 -6.28 6.31 -17.31
C ILE A 208 -6.70 7.27 -16.19
N ILE A 209 -7.87 7.03 -15.59
CA ILE A 209 -8.38 7.82 -14.46
C ILE A 209 -7.42 7.72 -13.28
N ALA A 210 -6.94 6.51 -12.97
CA ALA A 210 -5.94 6.30 -11.93
C ALA A 210 -4.65 7.10 -12.21
N SER A 211 -4.13 6.99 -13.43
CA SER A 211 -2.92 7.72 -13.86
C SER A 211 -3.09 9.23 -13.78
N ALA A 212 -4.24 9.75 -14.20
CA ALA A 212 -4.56 11.17 -14.11
C ALA A 212 -4.62 11.63 -12.64
N LEU A 213 -5.29 10.87 -11.76
CA LEU A 213 -5.38 11.17 -10.33
C LEU A 213 -4.01 11.10 -9.66
N MET A 214 -3.15 10.15 -10.03
CA MET A 214 -1.77 10.08 -9.54
C MET A 214 -0.95 11.30 -9.94
N LEU A 215 -1.03 11.72 -11.21
CA LEU A 215 -0.34 12.91 -11.71
C LEU A 215 -0.84 14.17 -11.00
N ILE A 216 -2.15 14.32 -10.84
CA ILE A 216 -2.74 15.43 -10.07
C ILE A 216 -2.19 15.41 -8.64
N SER A 217 -2.15 14.24 -8.01
CA SER A 217 -1.63 14.08 -6.65
C SER A 217 -0.16 14.50 -6.53
N ALA A 218 0.68 14.07 -7.48
CA ALA A 218 2.09 14.44 -7.52
C ALA A 218 2.31 15.94 -7.83
N ILE A 219 1.49 16.53 -8.71
CA ILE A 219 1.52 17.97 -9.00
C ILE A 219 1.10 18.78 -7.77
N VAL A 220 0.03 18.37 -7.06
CA VAL A 220 -0.40 19.01 -5.83
C VAL A 220 0.71 18.95 -4.79
N LEU A 221 1.33 17.78 -4.60
CA LEU A 221 2.47 17.62 -3.71
C LEU A 221 3.63 18.55 -4.10
N PHE A 222 3.98 18.60 -5.38
CA PHE A 222 5.08 19.44 -5.90
C PHE A 222 4.85 20.93 -5.70
N CYS A 223 3.68 21.43 -6.07
CA CYS A 223 3.37 22.85 -5.97
C CYS A 223 3.28 23.32 -4.51
N THR A 224 2.91 22.42 -3.59
CA THR A 224 2.63 22.78 -2.19
C THR A 224 3.80 22.48 -1.24
N ILE A 225 4.55 21.41 -1.48
CA ILE A 225 5.67 20.98 -0.63
C ILE A 225 6.99 21.42 -1.25
N LYS A 226 7.45 22.60 -0.80
CA LYS A 226 8.80 23.09 -1.10
C LYS A 226 9.81 22.47 -0.14
N GLU A 227 10.26 21.26 -0.46
CA GLU A 227 11.07 20.41 0.42
C GLU A 227 12.25 21.15 1.07
N ASN A 228 13.09 21.82 0.28
CA ASN A 228 14.27 22.54 0.79
C ASN A 228 13.91 23.64 1.80
N LYS A 229 12.86 24.42 1.52
CA LYS A 229 12.41 25.51 2.41
C LYS A 229 11.87 24.95 3.72
N ILE A 230 11.07 23.88 3.64
CA ILE A 230 10.46 23.27 4.84
C ILE A 230 11.53 22.58 5.69
N ALA A 231 12.50 21.90 5.07
CA ALA A 231 13.60 21.26 5.77
C ALA A 231 14.43 22.29 6.58
N GLU A 232 14.63 23.48 6.03
CA GLU A 232 15.30 24.58 6.73
C GLU A 232 14.46 25.13 7.89
N GLU A 233 13.17 25.40 7.66
CA GLU A 233 12.23 25.87 8.71
C GLU A 233 12.10 24.89 9.88
N MET A 234 12.12 23.58 9.59
CA MET A 234 11.90 22.52 10.59
C MET A 234 13.18 22.05 11.26
N LYS A 235 14.36 22.52 10.84
CA LYS A 235 15.66 21.98 11.29
C LYS A 235 15.80 22.01 12.82
N ASP A 236 15.43 23.11 13.45
CA ASP A 236 15.55 23.27 14.90
C ASP A 236 14.46 22.48 15.66
N GLU A 237 13.24 22.41 15.12
CA GLU A 237 12.16 21.60 15.71
C GLU A 237 12.42 20.09 15.59
N LEU A 238 13.04 19.65 14.49
CA LEU A 238 13.44 18.26 14.28
C LEU A 238 14.53 17.85 15.28
N LYS A 239 15.59 18.66 15.42
CA LYS A 239 16.64 18.45 16.42
C LYS A 239 16.09 18.40 17.83
N ARG A 240 15.24 19.38 18.20
CA ARG A 240 14.57 19.38 19.51
C ARG A 240 13.71 18.14 19.72
N GLY A 241 13.08 17.62 18.66
CA GLY A 241 12.31 16.38 18.71
C GLY A 241 13.16 15.13 18.93
N GLU A 242 14.37 15.10 18.37
CA GLU A 242 15.35 14.04 18.59
C GLU A 242 15.88 14.09 20.03
N GLU A 243 16.36 15.25 20.49
CA GLU A 243 16.85 15.47 21.85
C GLU A 243 15.78 15.14 22.91
N PHE A 244 14.52 15.55 22.69
CA PHE A 244 13.41 15.20 23.57
C PHE A 244 13.16 13.69 23.63
N SER A 245 13.29 13.01 22.49
CA SER A 245 13.12 11.56 22.44
C SER A 245 14.28 10.84 23.09
N GLU A 246 15.51 11.27 22.89
CA GLU A 246 16.70 10.69 23.52
C GLU A 246 16.68 10.88 25.04
N ALA A 247 16.21 12.04 25.52
CA ALA A 247 16.02 12.28 26.94
C ALA A 247 14.90 11.42 27.55
N ALA A 248 13.84 11.11 26.78
CA ALA A 248 12.74 10.25 27.21
C ALA A 248 13.04 8.75 27.08
N GLU A 249 13.89 8.37 26.12
CA GLU A 249 14.27 6.99 25.78
C GLU A 249 15.62 6.58 26.40
N LYS A 250 16.12 7.27 27.45
CA LYS A 250 17.21 6.76 28.30
C LYS A 250 16.76 5.50 29.07
N VAL A 251 16.52 4.43 28.34
CA VAL A 251 16.53 3.06 28.83
C VAL A 251 17.94 2.57 28.50
N GLU A 252 18.76 2.38 29.54
CA GLU A 252 20.06 1.72 29.43
C GLU A 252 19.85 0.31 28.87
N ASP A 253 20.01 0.14 27.55
CA ASP A 253 20.08 -1.18 26.91
C ASP A 253 21.39 -1.26 26.12
N GLU A 254 22.52 -1.11 26.85
CA GLU A 254 23.89 -1.22 26.31
C GLU A 254 24.41 -2.67 26.23
N GLY A 255 23.51 -3.67 26.28
CA GLY A 255 23.86 -5.09 26.18
C GLY A 255 23.47 -5.73 24.84
N PRO A 256 24.22 -6.72 24.32
CA PRO A 256 23.71 -7.56 23.24
C PRO A 256 22.41 -8.25 23.69
N MET A 257 21.36 -8.21 22.85
CA MET A 257 20.05 -8.82 23.15
C MET A 257 20.19 -10.18 23.84
N SER A 258 19.55 -10.32 25.02
CA SER A 258 19.42 -11.60 25.71
C SER A 258 18.94 -12.70 24.74
N ALA A 259 19.36 -13.95 24.96
CA ALA A 259 18.93 -15.08 24.15
C ALA A 259 17.40 -15.21 24.09
N ALA A 260 16.70 -14.83 25.16
CA ALA A 260 15.24 -14.76 25.19
C ALA A 260 14.68 -13.69 24.25
N ASN A 261 15.30 -12.50 24.21
CA ASN A 261 14.90 -11.40 23.33
C ASN A 261 15.17 -11.74 21.86
N LYS A 262 16.30 -12.40 21.54
CA LYS A 262 16.59 -12.91 20.19
C LYS A 262 15.56 -13.94 19.73
N ARG A 263 15.20 -14.88 20.62
CA ARG A 263 14.15 -15.87 20.33
C ARG A 263 12.80 -15.20 20.09
N MET A 264 12.44 -14.19 20.89
CA MET A 264 11.19 -13.45 20.72
C MET A 264 11.16 -12.66 19.41
N LEU A 265 12.27 -11.96 19.08
CA LEU A 265 12.42 -11.27 17.79
C LEU A 265 12.22 -12.25 16.63
N PHE A 266 12.88 -13.40 16.66
CA PHE A 266 12.75 -14.41 15.61
C PHE A 266 11.32 -14.94 15.47
N LEU A 267 10.63 -15.20 16.60
CA LEU A 267 9.23 -15.64 16.58
C LEU A 267 8.29 -14.56 16.02
N ILE A 268 8.53 -13.29 16.33
CA ILE A 268 7.75 -12.17 15.78
C ILE A 268 7.96 -12.06 14.27
N LEU A 269 9.20 -12.17 13.80
CA LEU A 269 9.50 -12.16 12.36
C LEU A 269 8.85 -13.32 11.62
N ILE A 270 8.82 -14.53 12.21
CA ILE A 270 8.09 -15.67 11.65
C ILE A 270 6.58 -15.40 11.59
N ALA A 271 6.01 -14.86 12.67
CA ALA A 271 4.58 -14.54 12.71
C ALA A 271 4.21 -13.49 11.65
N GLU A 272 5.03 -12.46 11.50
CA GLU A 272 4.88 -11.41 10.50
C GLU A 272 5.04 -11.97 9.07
N PHE A 273 6.00 -12.86 8.84
CA PHE A 273 6.16 -13.57 7.57
C PHE A 273 4.90 -14.33 7.17
N PHE A 274 4.35 -15.16 8.07
CA PHE A 274 3.12 -15.91 7.79
C PHE A 274 1.90 -15.00 7.60
N TRP A 275 1.81 -13.91 8.36
CA TRP A 275 0.75 -12.93 8.21
C TRP A 275 0.77 -12.28 6.82
N PHE A 276 1.93 -11.75 6.38
CA PHE A 276 2.06 -11.15 5.05
C PHE A 276 1.91 -12.17 3.93
N MET A 277 2.34 -13.41 4.13
CA MET A 277 2.12 -14.49 3.17
C MET A 277 0.63 -14.75 2.95
N ALA A 278 -0.16 -14.82 4.04
CA ALA A 278 -1.61 -14.96 3.96
C ALA A 278 -2.28 -13.74 3.30
N ASP A 279 -1.87 -12.53 3.70
CA ASP A 279 -2.43 -11.28 3.17
C ASP A 279 -2.19 -11.12 1.66
N ASN A 280 -0.95 -11.35 1.18
CA ASN A 280 -0.63 -11.30 -0.25
C ASN A 280 -1.34 -12.39 -1.03
N GLY A 281 -1.46 -13.60 -0.46
CA GLY A 281 -2.19 -14.69 -1.10
C GLY A 281 -3.67 -14.37 -1.29
N ILE A 282 -4.32 -13.82 -0.27
CA ILE A 282 -5.72 -13.40 -0.36
C ILE A 282 -5.85 -12.22 -1.31
N GLY A 283 -5.06 -11.15 -1.13
CA GLY A 283 -5.13 -9.95 -1.96
C GLY A 283 -4.99 -10.24 -3.45
N THR A 284 -4.02 -11.08 -3.83
CA THR A 284 -3.73 -11.43 -5.23
C THR A 284 -4.88 -12.21 -5.87
N PHE A 285 -5.45 -13.18 -5.16
CA PHE A 285 -6.41 -14.13 -5.74
C PHE A 285 -7.88 -13.84 -5.43
N MET A 286 -8.19 -12.89 -4.53
CA MET A 286 -9.57 -12.58 -4.14
C MET A 286 -10.46 -12.19 -5.33
N GLY A 287 -9.91 -11.38 -6.26
CA GLY A 287 -10.60 -11.00 -7.48
C GLY A 287 -10.91 -12.22 -8.36
N ASN A 288 -9.90 -13.03 -8.64
CA ASN A 288 -10.03 -14.26 -9.44
C ASN A 288 -11.01 -15.25 -8.80
N TYR A 289 -10.92 -15.45 -7.48
CA TYR A 289 -11.83 -16.30 -6.74
C TYR A 289 -13.30 -15.83 -6.88
N THR A 290 -13.53 -14.52 -6.79
CA THR A 290 -14.87 -13.94 -6.93
C THR A 290 -15.44 -14.13 -8.35
N ILE A 291 -14.60 -14.01 -9.38
CA ILE A 291 -15.03 -14.14 -10.78
C ILE A 291 -15.24 -15.61 -11.15
N TYR A 292 -14.23 -16.45 -10.93
CA TYR A 292 -14.17 -17.81 -11.47
C TYR A 292 -14.88 -18.83 -10.57
N TYR A 293 -14.74 -18.72 -9.25
CA TYR A 293 -15.33 -19.70 -8.32
C TYR A 293 -16.71 -19.28 -7.82
N LEU A 294 -16.91 -18.00 -7.45
CA LEU A 294 -18.22 -17.51 -7.00
C LEU A 294 -19.17 -17.16 -8.15
N GLY A 295 -18.68 -17.07 -9.40
CA GLY A 295 -19.46 -16.63 -10.56
C GLY A 295 -19.96 -15.17 -10.45
N ALA A 296 -19.43 -14.40 -9.50
CA ALA A 296 -19.88 -13.06 -9.17
C ALA A 296 -19.19 -12.00 -10.02
N SER A 297 -19.80 -10.82 -10.10
CA SER A 297 -19.24 -9.71 -10.88
C SER A 297 -18.06 -9.06 -10.16
N THR A 298 -17.15 -8.42 -10.91
CA THR A 298 -16.09 -7.58 -10.31
C THR A 298 -16.65 -6.38 -9.54
N ARG A 299 -17.88 -5.95 -9.85
CA ARG A 299 -18.62 -4.98 -9.04
C ARG A 299 -18.87 -5.51 -7.62
N SER A 300 -19.26 -6.78 -7.49
CA SER A 300 -19.46 -7.43 -6.18
C SER A 300 -18.15 -7.52 -5.39
N ASN A 301 -17.02 -7.82 -6.06
CA ASN A 301 -15.70 -7.80 -5.43
C ASN A 301 -15.34 -6.39 -4.91
N SER A 302 -15.60 -5.35 -5.71
CA SER A 302 -15.35 -3.96 -5.33
C SER A 302 -16.18 -3.53 -4.11
N ILE A 303 -17.44 -3.97 -4.02
CA ILE A 303 -18.27 -3.76 -2.82
C ILE A 303 -17.66 -4.47 -1.61
N ASN A 304 -17.19 -5.71 -1.76
CA ASN A 304 -16.56 -6.46 -0.68
C ASN A 304 -15.32 -5.73 -0.15
N ILE A 305 -14.45 -5.22 -1.04
CA ILE A 305 -13.26 -4.44 -0.65
C ILE A 305 -13.65 -3.19 0.14
N ILE A 306 -14.69 -2.46 -0.27
CA ILE A 306 -15.16 -1.26 0.46
C ILE A 306 -15.70 -1.64 1.84
N VAL A 307 -16.54 -2.67 1.92
CA VAL A 307 -17.11 -3.16 3.19
C VAL A 307 -15.98 -3.63 4.12
N GLY A 308 -14.99 -4.35 3.58
CA GLY A 308 -13.78 -4.76 4.29
C GLY A 308 -13.00 -3.57 4.84
N GLY A 309 -12.75 -2.54 4.01
CA GLY A 309 -12.05 -1.33 4.43
C GLY A 309 -12.77 -0.57 5.54
N VAL A 310 -14.10 -0.42 5.45
CA VAL A 310 -14.92 0.17 6.53
C VAL A 310 -14.86 -0.69 7.79
N GLY A 311 -14.94 -2.02 7.64
CA GLY A 311 -14.79 -2.98 8.73
C GLY A 311 -13.44 -2.85 9.44
N SER A 312 -12.34 -2.66 8.70
CA SER A 312 -11.01 -2.44 9.26
C SER A 312 -10.93 -1.14 10.07
N ILE A 313 -11.55 -0.05 9.60
CA ILE A 313 -11.59 1.22 10.35
C ILE A 313 -12.31 1.04 11.68
N ILE A 314 -13.47 0.37 11.68
CA ILE A 314 -14.21 0.05 12.90
C ILE A 314 -13.35 -0.84 13.81
N GLY A 315 -12.69 -1.85 13.23
CA GLY A 315 -11.77 -2.76 13.93
C GLY A 315 -10.61 -2.03 14.61
N PHE A 316 -10.02 -1.00 13.99
CA PHE A 316 -8.95 -0.20 14.61
C PHE A 316 -9.44 0.57 15.83
N VAL A 317 -10.63 1.18 15.76
CA VAL A 317 -11.23 1.90 16.88
C VAL A 317 -11.53 0.93 18.03
N LEU A 318 -12.19 -0.19 17.74
CA LEU A 318 -12.53 -1.20 18.75
C LEU A 318 -11.28 -1.85 19.34
N GLY A 319 -10.30 -2.19 18.52
CA GLY A 319 -9.02 -2.77 18.94
C GLY A 319 -8.24 -1.84 19.87
N GLY A 320 -8.21 -0.54 19.58
CA GLY A 320 -7.59 0.46 20.46
C GLY A 320 -8.27 0.55 21.83
N LEU A 321 -9.61 0.57 21.85
CA LEU A 321 -10.39 0.58 23.09
C LEU A 321 -10.23 -0.71 23.88
N LEU A 322 -10.24 -1.87 23.22
CA LEU A 322 -10.03 -3.17 23.85
C LEU A 322 -8.62 -3.30 24.41
N ALA A 323 -7.59 -2.87 23.69
CA ALA A 323 -6.20 -2.93 24.16
C ALA A 323 -6.00 -2.17 25.47
N SER A 324 -6.73 -1.05 25.67
CA SER A 324 -6.69 -0.29 26.91
C SER A 324 -7.35 -1.00 28.11
N LYS A 325 -8.30 -1.91 27.87
CA LYS A 325 -9.06 -2.62 28.92
C LYS A 325 -8.53 -4.01 29.24
N ILE A 326 -8.26 -4.82 28.21
CA ILE A 326 -7.89 -6.24 28.36
C ILE A 326 -6.40 -6.51 28.07
N GLY A 327 -5.65 -5.48 27.68
CA GLY A 327 -4.23 -5.56 27.38
C GLY A 327 -3.93 -6.09 25.96
N ARG A 328 -2.78 -5.66 25.42
CA ARG A 328 -2.37 -5.89 24.02
C ARG A 328 -2.34 -7.36 23.61
N LYS A 329 -1.86 -8.25 24.49
CA LYS A 329 -1.77 -9.70 24.22
C LYS A 329 -3.14 -10.27 23.87
N TRP A 330 -4.14 -10.04 24.73
CA TRP A 330 -5.48 -10.59 24.55
C TRP A 330 -6.23 -9.94 23.40
N THR A 331 -6.03 -8.65 23.15
CA THR A 331 -6.60 -7.99 21.98
C THR A 331 -6.09 -8.59 20.68
N VAL A 332 -4.78 -8.78 20.53
CA VAL A 332 -4.18 -9.40 19.34
C VAL A 332 -4.67 -10.84 19.17
N THR A 333 -4.66 -11.64 20.25
CA THR A 333 -5.15 -13.03 20.19
C THR A 333 -6.62 -13.08 19.79
N SER A 334 -7.50 -12.23 20.34
CA SER A 334 -8.91 -12.19 19.95
C SER A 334 -9.12 -11.84 18.48
N GLY A 335 -8.35 -10.89 17.94
CA GLY A 335 -8.42 -10.50 16.54
C GLY A 335 -7.97 -11.62 15.60
N LEU A 336 -6.88 -12.31 15.94
CA LEU A 336 -6.39 -13.46 15.18
C LEU A 336 -7.38 -14.63 15.22
N THR A 337 -7.94 -14.94 16.39
CA THR A 337 -8.96 -15.99 16.53
C THR A 337 -10.22 -15.65 15.72
N LEU A 338 -10.70 -14.41 15.79
CA LEU A 338 -11.84 -13.97 15.00
C LEU A 338 -11.57 -14.09 13.50
N SER A 339 -10.39 -13.64 13.04
CA SER A 339 -9.99 -13.75 11.64
C SER A 339 -9.93 -15.21 11.19
N GLY A 340 -9.34 -16.10 12.00
CA GLY A 340 -9.30 -17.54 11.73
C GLY A 340 -10.68 -18.17 11.66
N LEU A 341 -11.60 -17.80 12.56
CA LEU A 341 -12.99 -18.24 12.53
C LEU A 341 -13.72 -17.72 11.28
N SER A 342 -13.52 -16.47 10.90
CA SER A 342 -14.09 -15.89 9.67
C SER A 342 -13.63 -16.64 8.43
N TYR A 343 -12.34 -16.98 8.32
CA TYR A 343 -11.84 -17.79 7.22
C TYR A 343 -12.40 -19.21 7.23
N LEU A 344 -12.52 -19.83 8.39
CA LEU A 344 -13.09 -21.17 8.52
C LEU A 344 -14.56 -21.20 8.10
N VAL A 345 -15.35 -20.20 8.53
CA VAL A 345 -16.74 -20.02 8.09
C VAL A 345 -16.79 -19.79 6.58
N TRP A 346 -15.92 -18.95 6.03
CA TRP A 346 -15.87 -18.69 4.59
C TRP A 346 -15.56 -19.97 3.80
N VAL A 347 -14.61 -20.80 4.25
CA VAL A 347 -14.32 -22.10 3.64
C VAL A 347 -15.54 -23.02 3.70
N ILE A 348 -16.18 -23.17 4.86
CA ILE A 348 -17.39 -24.02 5.00
C ILE A 348 -18.50 -23.57 4.05
N LEU A 349 -18.81 -22.26 4.03
CA LEU A 349 -19.85 -21.72 3.16
C LEU A 349 -19.51 -21.96 1.68
N SER A 350 -18.25 -21.80 1.31
CA SER A 350 -17.78 -22.00 -0.05
C SER A 350 -17.89 -23.45 -0.54
N TYR A 351 -17.79 -24.43 0.36
CA TYR A 351 -17.98 -25.84 0.04
C TYR A 351 -19.44 -26.31 0.14
N THR A 352 -20.25 -25.64 0.96
CA THR A 352 -21.64 -26.06 1.25
C THR A 352 -22.66 -25.40 0.32
N VAL A 353 -22.39 -24.18 -0.15
CA VAL A 353 -23.36 -23.37 -0.93
C VAL A 353 -23.07 -23.38 -2.44
N LEU A 354 -21.82 -23.62 -2.85
CA LEU A 354 -21.38 -23.53 -4.26
C LEU A 354 -21.13 -24.90 -4.93
N LYS A 355 -21.31 -26.00 -4.20
CA LYS A 355 -21.54 -27.33 -4.78
C LYS A 355 -23.03 -27.62 -4.72
#